data_AF-A0A7V3IUT9-F1
#
_entry.id   AF-A0A7V3IUT9-F1
#
_cell.length_a   1.000
_cell.length_b   1.000
_cell.length_c   1.000
_cell.angle_alpha   90.00
_cell.angle_beta   90.00
_cell.angle_gamma   90.00
#
_symmetry.space_group_name_H-M   'P 1'
#
loop_
_entity.id
_entity.type
_entity.pdbx_description
1 polymer ?
#
loop_
_entity_poly.entity_id
_entity_poly.type
_entity_poly.pdbx_seq_one_letter_code
_entity_poly.pdbx_strand_id
1 'polypeptide(L)' 'MGANKKYPAKLRERTVRLYPESDPMPVIAQLARQLNVHPEHLPNWIGQDEADRGGVPGRQ' A
#
# COMPACT_ATOMS: atom_id res chain seq x y z
N MET A 1 -18.51 -11.35 2.37
CA MET A 1 -17.57 -12.42 2.80
C MET A 1 -16.46 -12.56 1.77
N GLY A 2 -15.23 -12.80 2.24
CA GLY A 2 -14.18 -13.42 1.43
C GLY A 2 -13.27 -12.49 0.65
N ALA A 3 -12.60 -11.54 1.29
CA ALA A 3 -11.40 -10.99 0.67
C ALA A 3 -10.30 -12.05 0.82
N ASN A 4 -10.18 -12.90 -0.19
CA ASN A 4 -9.05 -13.79 -0.46
C ASN A 4 -7.79 -12.92 -0.60
N LYS A 5 -7.32 -12.36 0.51
CA LYS A 5 -6.20 -11.43 0.53
C LYS A 5 -4.95 -12.29 0.53
N LYS A 6 -4.58 -12.73 -0.68
CA LYS A 6 -3.27 -13.32 -0.99
C LYS A 6 -2.10 -12.45 -0.49
N TYR A 7 -2.35 -11.21 -0.03
CA TYR A 7 -1.40 -10.38 0.69
C TYR A 7 -1.98 -9.88 2.02
N PRO A 8 -1.33 -10.14 3.17
CA PRO A 8 -1.78 -9.68 4.48
C PRO A 8 -1.83 -8.14 4.57
N ALA A 9 -2.81 -7.61 5.30
CA ALA A 9 -2.95 -6.16 5.58
C ALA A 9 -1.65 -5.55 6.13
N LYS A 10 -0.90 -6.34 6.91
CA LYS A 10 0.42 -5.99 7.44
C LYS A 10 1.44 -5.60 6.35
N LEU A 11 1.40 -6.21 5.16
CA LEU A 11 2.29 -5.83 4.05
C LEU A 11 1.90 -4.48 3.46
N ARG A 12 0.59 -4.24 3.30
CA ARG A 12 0.07 -2.96 2.85
C ARG A 12 0.41 -1.86 3.84
N GLU A 13 0.09 -2.01 5.12
CA GLU A 13 0.42 -1.05 6.18
C GLU A 13 1.92 -0.75 6.23
N ARG A 14 2.76 -1.80 6.09
CA ARG A 14 4.21 -1.63 6.05
C ARG A 14 4.68 -0.87 4.80
N THR A 15 4.05 -1.09 3.65
CA THR A 15 4.37 -0.39 2.40
C THR A 15 4.04 1.09 2.50
N VAL A 16 2.80 1.42 2.86
CA VAL A 16 2.29 2.81 2.91
C VAL A 16 2.95 3.64 4.01
N ARG A 17 3.48 2.96 5.03
CA ARG A 17 4.30 3.56 6.08
C ARG A 17 5.76 3.77 5.65
N LEU A 18 6.40 2.74 5.09
CA LEU A 18 7.83 2.80 4.72
C LEU A 18 8.11 3.70 3.52
N TYR A 19 7.16 3.83 2.59
CA TYR A 19 7.32 4.62 1.38
C TYR A 19 7.60 6.11 1.66
N PRO A 20 6.82 6.82 2.51
CA PRO A 20 7.13 8.20 2.90
C PRO A 20 8.23 8.32 3.97
N GLU A 21 8.46 7.30 4.81
CA GLU A 21 9.50 7.34 5.86
C GLU A 21 10.92 7.12 5.32
N SER A 22 11.07 6.60 4.10
CA SER A 22 12.37 6.32 3.49
C SER A 22 12.92 7.57 2.79
N ASP A 23 14.13 7.98 3.16
CA ASP A 23 14.89 9.06 2.51
C ASP A 23 16.19 8.48 1.91
N PRO A 24 16.41 8.61 0.58
CA PRO A 24 15.50 9.19 -0.41
C PRO A 24 14.26 8.31 -0.66
N MET A 25 13.18 8.92 -1.18
CA MET A 25 11.93 8.23 -1.53
C MET A 25 12.23 6.97 -2.38
N PRO A 26 11.85 5.77 -1.91
CA PRO A 26 12.24 4.53 -2.54
C PRO A 26 11.40 4.31 -3.79
N VAL A 27 12.04 3.91 -4.88
CA VAL A 27 11.33 3.51 -6.10
C VAL A 27 10.41 2.34 -5.75
N ILE A 28 9.13 2.40 -6.18
CA ILE A 28 8.12 1.35 -5.92
C ILE A 28 8.66 -0.05 -6.25
N ALA A 29 9.38 -0.19 -7.36
CA ALA A 29 10.01 -1.45 -7.76
C ALA A 29 11.04 -1.97 -6.74
N GLN A 30 11.83 -1.09 -6.12
CA GLN A 30 12.81 -1.45 -5.11
C GLN A 30 12.13 -1.87 -3.80
N LEU A 31 11.08 -1.15 -3.38
CA LEU A 31 10.29 -1.51 -2.19
C LEU A 31 9.56 -2.85 -2.39
N ALA A 32 9.01 -3.08 -3.57
CA ALA A 32 8.37 -4.33 -3.97
C ALA A 32 9.34 -5.52 -3.90
N ARG A 33 10.58 -5.35 -4.41
CA ARG A 33 11.63 -6.39 -4.32
C ARG A 33 12.03 -6.70 -2.88
N GLN A 34 12.14 -5.68 -2.02
CA GLN A 34 12.48 -5.86 -0.61
C GLN A 34 11.38 -6.60 0.17
N LEU A 35 10.12 -6.32 -0.15
CA LEU A 35 8.96 -6.94 0.51
C LEU A 35 8.54 -8.26 -0.16
N ASN A 36 9.22 -8.67 -1.25
CA ASN A 36 8.88 -9.82 -2.10
C ASN A 36 7.43 -9.78 -2.61
N VAL A 37 6.99 -8.60 -3.05
CA VAL A 37 5.64 -8.32 -3.56
C VAL A 37 5.73 -7.88 -5.02
N HIS A 38 4.67 -8.10 -5.79
CA HIS A 38 4.56 -7.53 -7.13
C HIS A 38 4.43 -5.99 -7.06
N PRO A 39 5.23 -5.24 -7.84
CA PRO A 39 5.25 -3.77 -7.81
C PRO A 39 3.93 -3.14 -8.24
N GLU A 40 3.13 -3.84 -9.05
CA GLU A 40 1.80 -3.39 -9.50
C GLU A 40 0.79 -3.19 -8.36
N HIS A 41 0.97 -3.88 -7.22
CA HIS A 41 0.06 -3.77 -6.09
C HIS A 41 0.33 -2.56 -5.19
N LEU A 42 1.58 -2.13 -5.09
CA LEU A 42 2.02 -1.04 -4.21
C LEU A 42 1.31 0.31 -4.50
N PRO A 43 1.21 0.81 -5.75
CA PRO A 43 0.54 2.09 -6.01
C PRO A 43 -0.96 2.01 -5.70
N ASN A 44 -1.61 0.88 -5.99
CA ASN A 44 -2.99 0.64 -5.60
C ASN A 44 -3.17 0.62 -4.07
N TRP A 45 -2.21 0.07 -3.32
CA TRP A 45 -2.25 0.04 -1.86
C TRP A 45 -2.05 1.40 -1.22
N ILE A 46 -1.13 2.22 -1.76
CA ILE A 46 -0.89 3.60 -1.33
C ILE A 46 -2.14 4.43 -1.57
N GLY A 47 -2.69 4.41 -2.80
CA GLY A 47 -3.92 5.14 -3.11
C GLY A 47 -5.13 4.68 -2.30
N GLN A 48 -5.26 3.37 -2.02
CA GLN A 48 -6.32 2.87 -1.15
C GLN A 48 -6.13 3.31 0.31
N ASP A 49 -4.88 3.43 0.80
CA ASP A 49 -4.60 3.92 2.16
C ASP A 49 -4.87 5.41 2.29
N GLU A 50 -4.53 6.20 1.27
CA GLU A 50 -4.92 7.61 1.20
C GLU A 50 -6.45 7.78 1.15
N ALA A 51 -7.16 6.94 0.40
CA ALA A 51 -8.62 6.94 0.36
C ALA A 51 -9.27 6.49 1.69
N ASP A 52 -8.65 5.56 2.40
CA ASP A 52 -9.11 5.06 3.71
C ASP A 52 -8.87 6.10 4.82
N ARG A 53 -7.67 6.71 4.87
CA ARG A 53 -7.33 7.80 5.78
C ARG A 53 -8.09 9.09 5.50
N GLY A 54 -8.38 9.34 4.22
CA GLY A 54 -9.14 10.50 3.75
C GLY A 54 -10.63 10.42 4.02
N GLY A 55 -11.14 9.30 4.56
CA GLY A 55 -12.50 9.11 5.03
C GLY A 55 -13.55 9.59 4.03
N VAL A 56 -14.00 8.70 3.14
CA VAL A 56 -15.25 8.85 2.37
C VAL A 56 -16.21 9.92 2.93
N PRO A 57 -16.26 11.17 2.41
CA PRO A 57 -17.49 11.92 2.52
C PRO A 57 -18.48 11.11 1.68
N GLY A 58 -19.50 10.58 2.34
CA GLY A 58 -20.40 9.58 1.78
C GLY A 58 -20.74 9.86 0.32
N ARG A 59 -20.51 8.86 -0.52
CA ARG A 59 -21.28 8.73 -1.75
C ARG A 59 -22.68 8.26 -1.31
N GLN A 60 -23.53 9.21 -0.92
CA GLN A 60 -24.98 9.08 -1.08
C GLN A 60 -25.36 9.54 -2.49
#